data_AF-V5F380-F1
#
_entry.id   AF-V5F380-F1
#
_cell.length_a   1.000
_cell.length_b   1.000
_cell.length_c   1.000
_cell.angle_alpha   90.00
_cell.angle_beta   90.00
_cell.angle_gamma   90.00
#
_symmetry.space_group_name_H-M   'P 1'
#
loop_
_entity.id
_entity.type
_entity.pdbx_description
1 polymer ?
#
loop_
_entity_poly.entity_id
_entity_poly.type
_entity_poly.pdbx_seq_one_letter_code
_entity_poly.pdbx_strand_id
1 'polypeptide(L)'
;MKPGANAKPVKYFKNGYGQSYGIYLISDCVPMRPLVKRSDKQKENDKKLGEIARKSSRRYQALLMAHDLMMMDNVVVLDTETTGLESDDQIIEIGVTDLKGNVLLEQRLRPSVPVNPETSNVHGICNVELEHEPCFLEIEPQLKQVLIGKTVLIFNAEFDTRLLNQTANAFGCDSAWIAAIKTECVMYLAADILGPTNRYGTISL
;
A
#
# COMPACT_ATOMS: atom_id res chain seq x y z
N MET A 1 -5.57 -32.58 -34.32
CA MET A 1 -4.51 -32.97 -35.27
C MET A 1 -3.39 -31.93 -35.16
N LYS A 2 -2.14 -32.30 -35.43
CA LYS A 2 -1.01 -31.37 -35.52
C LYS A 2 -0.28 -31.60 -36.85
N PRO A 3 0.44 -30.61 -37.40
CA PRO A 3 1.27 -30.83 -38.59
C PRO A 3 2.21 -32.02 -38.37
N GLY A 4 2.32 -32.91 -39.36
CA GLY A 4 3.32 -33.97 -39.38
C GLY A 4 4.74 -33.39 -39.38
N ALA A 5 5.75 -34.19 -39.01
CA ALA A 5 7.13 -33.72 -38.87
C ALA A 5 7.70 -33.07 -40.15
N ASN A 6 7.19 -33.49 -41.32
CA ASN A 6 7.62 -32.99 -42.63
C ASN A 6 6.56 -32.12 -43.33
N ALA A 7 5.45 -31.79 -42.65
CA ALA A 7 4.39 -30.99 -43.23
C ALA A 7 4.85 -29.54 -43.46
N LYS A 8 4.56 -28.99 -44.64
CA LYS A 8 4.85 -27.58 -44.97
C LYS A 8 3.55 -26.77 -44.99
N PRO A 9 3.55 -25.54 -44.46
CA PRO A 9 2.36 -24.71 -44.50
C PRO A 9 2.04 -24.29 -45.93
N VAL A 10 0.78 -24.41 -46.34
CA VAL A 10 0.28 -24.00 -47.66
C VAL A 10 0.00 -22.51 -47.74
N LYS A 11 -0.28 -21.90 -46.58
CA LYS A 11 -0.49 -20.46 -46.44
C LYS A 11 -0.11 -20.05 -45.03
N TYR A 12 0.10 -18.75 -44.83
CA TYR A 12 0.26 -18.17 -43.51
C TYR A 12 -0.93 -17.27 -43.19
N PHE A 13 -1.43 -17.38 -41.96
CA PHE A 13 -2.42 -16.49 -41.38
C PHE A 13 -1.75 -15.60 -40.35
N LYS A 14 -1.88 -14.28 -40.51
CA LYS A 14 -1.39 -13.31 -39.53
C LYS A 14 -2.54 -12.87 -38.65
N ASN A 15 -2.42 -13.06 -37.33
CA ASN A 15 -3.45 -12.60 -36.39
C ASN A 15 -3.36 -11.08 -36.17
N GLY A 16 -4.35 -10.52 -35.46
CA GLY A 16 -4.41 -9.09 -35.11
C GLY A 16 -3.26 -8.60 -34.22
N TYR A 17 -2.50 -9.51 -33.60
CA TYR A 17 -1.33 -9.20 -32.77
C TYR A 17 0.00 -9.34 -33.54
N GLY A 18 -0.06 -9.52 -34.86
CA GLY A 18 1.11 -9.57 -35.73
C GLY A 18 1.83 -10.93 -35.78
N GLN A 19 1.35 -11.95 -35.06
CA GLN A 19 1.91 -13.29 -35.10
C GLN A 19 1.41 -14.05 -36.34
N SER A 20 2.32 -14.78 -36.98
CA SER A 20 2.04 -15.57 -38.19
C SER A 20 1.94 -17.06 -37.87
N TYR A 21 0.90 -17.71 -38.37
CA TYR A 21 0.61 -19.12 -38.16
C TYR A 21 0.54 -19.84 -39.50
N GLY A 22 1.22 -20.98 -39.60
CA GLY A 22 1.12 -21.85 -40.78
C GLY A 22 -0.25 -22.53 -40.86
N ILE A 23 -0.90 -22.45 -42.02
CA ILE A 23 -2.07 -23.23 -42.39
C ILE A 23 -1.58 -24.48 -43.11
N TYR A 24 -2.03 -25.66 -42.69
CA TYR A 24 -1.59 -26.96 -43.23
C TYR A 24 -2.79 -27.71 -43.81
N LEU A 25 -2.54 -28.59 -44.78
CA LEU A 25 -3.56 -29.51 -45.26
C LEU A 25 -3.86 -30.55 -44.18
N ILE A 26 -5.14 -30.92 -44.07
CA ILE A 26 -5.58 -31.95 -43.12
C ILE A 26 -4.89 -33.30 -43.42
N SER A 27 -4.62 -33.60 -44.70
CA SER A 27 -3.88 -34.79 -45.14
C SER A 27 -2.47 -34.89 -44.59
N ASP A 28 -1.85 -33.74 -44.31
CA ASP A 28 -0.46 -33.64 -43.85
C ASP A 28 -0.40 -33.56 -42.31
N CYS A 29 -1.55 -33.59 -41.66
CA CYS A 29 -1.68 -33.52 -40.23
C CYS A 29 -1.85 -34.91 -39.64
N VAL A 30 -1.18 -35.14 -38.52
CA VAL A 30 -1.27 -36.37 -37.74
C VAL A 30 -2.14 -36.15 -36.49
N PRO A 31 -2.77 -37.20 -35.93
CA PRO A 31 -3.46 -37.09 -34.65
C PRO A 31 -2.53 -36.49 -33.59
N MET A 32 -3.07 -35.61 -32.74
CA MET A 32 -2.32 -35.18 -31.57
C MET A 32 -2.13 -36.37 -30.63
N ARG A 33 -1.01 -36.41 -29.91
CA ARG A 33 -0.81 -37.43 -28.88
C ARG A 33 -1.99 -37.35 -27.91
N PRO A 34 -2.62 -38.49 -27.55
CA PRO A 34 -3.68 -38.48 -26.55
C PRO A 34 -3.16 -37.93 -25.23
N LEU A 35 -4.01 -37.19 -24.52
CA LEU A 35 -3.69 -36.74 -23.17
C LEU A 35 -3.44 -37.97 -22.28
N VAL A 36 -2.21 -38.14 -21.82
CA VAL A 36 -1.85 -39.20 -20.89
C VAL A 36 -2.19 -38.73 -19.48
N LYS A 37 -2.74 -39.60 -18.64
CA LYS A 37 -2.98 -39.29 -17.22
C LYS A 37 -1.66 -38.89 -16.57
N ARG A 38 -1.67 -37.82 -15.78
CA ARG A 38 -0.49 -37.36 -15.04
C ARG A 38 -0.01 -38.47 -14.11
N SER A 39 1.31 -38.71 -14.10
CA SER A 39 1.93 -39.59 -13.11
C SER A 39 1.86 -38.98 -11.71
N ASP A 40 2.01 -39.80 -10.67
CA ASP A 40 1.97 -39.29 -9.29
C ASP A 40 3.13 -38.31 -9.01
N LYS A 41 4.31 -38.55 -9.61
CA LYS A 41 5.44 -37.61 -9.58
C LYS A 41 5.10 -36.26 -10.23
N GLN A 42 4.37 -36.27 -11.34
CA GLN A 42 3.92 -35.01 -11.98
C GLN A 42 2.94 -34.26 -11.08
N LYS A 43 1.95 -34.95 -10.48
CA LYS A 43 1.01 -34.34 -9.54
C LYS A 43 1.71 -33.74 -8.32
N GLU A 44 2.71 -34.44 -7.77
CA GLU A 44 3.49 -33.97 -6.63
C GLU A 44 4.31 -32.72 -6.98
N ASN A 45 4.98 -32.73 -8.14
CA ASN A 45 5.73 -31.56 -8.62
C ASN A 45 4.81 -30.36 -8.86
N ASP A 46 3.63 -30.56 -9.46
CA ASP A 46 2.65 -29.50 -9.67
C ASP A 46 2.19 -28.89 -8.33
N LYS A 47 1.97 -29.72 -7.30
CA LYS A 47 1.63 -29.26 -5.95
C LYS A 47 2.75 -28.41 -5.35
N LYS A 48 4.00 -28.88 -5.43
CA LYS A 48 5.18 -28.12 -4.95
C LYS A 48 5.33 -26.78 -5.66
N LEU A 49 5.18 -26.76 -6.99
CA LEU A 49 5.22 -25.52 -7.77
C LEU A 49 4.07 -24.57 -7.39
N GLY A 50 2.87 -25.09 -7.14
CA GLY A 50 1.74 -24.30 -6.66
C GLY A 50 2.00 -23.68 -5.29
N GLU A 51 2.62 -24.42 -4.37
CA GLU A 51 3.01 -23.90 -3.06
C GLU A 51 4.09 -22.82 -3.16
N ILE A 52 5.10 -23.03 -4.01
CA ILE A 52 6.15 -22.04 -4.28
C ILE A 52 5.53 -20.77 -4.86
N ALA A 53 4.70 -20.89 -5.90
CA ALA A 53 4.04 -19.76 -6.54
C ALA A 53 3.14 -18.98 -5.57
N ARG A 54 2.43 -19.68 -4.68
CA ARG A 54 1.63 -19.04 -3.64
C ARG A 54 2.52 -18.26 -2.67
N LYS A 55 3.61 -18.87 -2.19
CA LYS A 55 4.54 -18.23 -1.25
C LYS A 55 5.30 -17.06 -1.89
N SER A 56 5.59 -17.10 -3.18
CA SER A 56 6.22 -15.99 -3.89
C SER A 56 5.22 -14.92 -4.35
N SER A 57 3.92 -15.10 -4.13
CA SER A 57 2.91 -14.12 -4.54
C SER A 57 3.03 -12.84 -3.71
N ARG A 58 2.79 -11.68 -4.36
CA ARG A 58 2.77 -10.37 -3.70
C ARG A 58 1.87 -10.35 -2.46
N ARG A 59 0.67 -10.93 -2.59
CA ARG A 59 -0.28 -11.08 -1.49
C ARG A 59 0.27 -11.86 -0.29
N TYR A 60 0.96 -12.97 -0.53
CA TYR A 60 1.53 -13.76 0.55
C TYR A 60 2.68 -13.03 1.24
N GLN A 61 3.55 -12.35 0.48
CA GLN A 61 4.62 -11.54 1.04
C GLN A 61 4.08 -10.37 1.87
N ALA A 62 3.03 -9.69 1.39
CA ALA A 62 2.34 -8.65 2.15
C ALA A 62 1.70 -9.20 3.44
N LEU A 63 1.08 -10.39 3.40
CA LEU A 63 0.56 -11.04 4.60
C LEU A 63 1.65 -11.36 5.63
N LEU A 64 2.82 -11.83 5.18
CA LEU A 64 3.96 -12.09 6.07
C LEU A 64 4.47 -10.79 6.69
N MET A 65 4.64 -9.74 5.90
CA MET A 65 5.04 -8.42 6.40
C MET A 65 4.05 -7.88 7.42
N ALA A 66 2.74 -7.94 7.14
CA ALA A 66 1.71 -7.54 8.08
C ALA A 66 1.76 -8.35 9.38
N HIS A 67 1.98 -9.67 9.28
CA HIS A 67 2.16 -10.52 10.45
C HIS A 67 3.38 -10.10 11.26
N ASP A 68 4.54 -9.92 10.63
CA ASP A 68 5.78 -9.53 11.30
C ASP A 68 5.63 -8.17 12.00
N LEU A 69 5.03 -7.18 11.34
CA LEU A 69 4.72 -5.88 11.95
C LEU A 69 3.83 -6.02 13.19
N MET A 70 2.81 -6.88 13.12
CA MET A 70 1.89 -7.12 14.25
C MET A 70 2.54 -7.85 15.43
N MET A 71 3.68 -8.50 15.22
CA MET A 71 4.41 -9.25 16.25
C MET A 71 5.57 -8.44 16.86
N MET A 72 5.86 -7.25 16.36
CA MET A 72 6.91 -6.37 16.86
C MET A 72 6.40 -5.48 18.02
N ASP A 73 7.22 -5.31 19.06
CA ASP A 73 6.88 -4.48 20.23
C ASP A 73 7.13 -2.98 20.01
N ASN A 74 7.90 -2.60 18.98
CA ASN A 74 8.30 -1.21 18.70
C ASN A 74 7.57 -0.61 17.49
N VAL A 75 6.27 -0.88 17.39
CA VAL A 75 5.40 -0.39 16.31
C VAL A 75 4.34 0.54 16.89
N VAL A 76 4.12 1.65 16.21
CA VAL A 76 3.07 2.63 16.54
C VAL A 76 2.25 2.95 15.31
N VAL A 77 1.00 3.34 15.50
CA VAL A 77 0.12 3.85 14.45
C VAL A 77 0.02 5.35 14.61
N LEU A 78 0.21 6.10 13.53
CA LEU A 78 0.02 7.54 13.46
C LEU A 78 -1.14 7.84 12.51
N ASP A 79 -2.00 8.75 12.94
CA ASP A 79 -3.10 9.31 12.17
C ASP A 79 -3.13 10.84 12.39
N THR A 80 -3.52 11.60 11.35
CA THR A 80 -3.53 13.05 11.40
C THR A 80 -4.80 13.64 10.82
N GLU A 81 -5.32 14.69 11.45
CA GLU A 81 -6.30 15.59 10.85
C GLU A 81 -5.63 16.89 10.43
N THR A 82 -6.12 17.51 9.36
CA THR A 82 -5.41 18.57 8.65
C THR A 82 -6.32 19.75 8.31
N THR A 83 -5.74 20.93 8.05
CA THR A 83 -6.51 22.08 7.54
C THR A 83 -7.06 21.81 6.13
N GLY A 84 -6.47 20.86 5.39
CA GLY A 84 -6.77 20.53 4.00
C GLY A 84 -5.71 19.60 3.39
N LEU A 85 -5.66 19.51 2.05
CA LEU A 85 -4.83 18.56 1.31
C LEU A 85 -3.70 19.19 0.48
N GLU A 86 -3.59 20.52 0.50
CA GLU A 86 -2.76 21.34 -0.37
C GLU A 86 -1.35 21.59 0.20
N SER A 87 -0.58 22.44 -0.49
CA SER A 87 0.85 22.66 -0.23
C SER A 87 1.17 23.51 1.00
N ASP A 88 0.21 24.26 1.51
CA ASP A 88 0.31 25.14 2.68
C ASP A 88 -0.51 24.65 3.88
N ASP A 89 -1.18 23.51 3.72
CA ASP A 89 -1.97 22.89 4.78
C ASP A 89 -1.11 22.31 5.91
N GLN A 90 -1.69 22.30 7.10
CA GLN A 90 -1.04 21.98 8.36
C GLN A 90 -1.85 20.95 9.14
N ILE A 91 -1.16 20.20 10.00
CA ILE A 91 -1.79 19.26 10.90
C ILE A 91 -2.47 20.02 12.04
N ILE A 92 -3.70 19.62 12.36
CA ILE A 92 -4.52 20.18 13.45
C ILE A 92 -4.88 19.16 14.52
N GLU A 93 -4.65 17.86 14.27
CA GLU A 93 -4.75 16.82 15.28
C GLU A 93 -3.73 15.71 14.97
N ILE A 94 -3.09 15.18 16.00
CA ILE A 94 -2.18 14.04 15.91
C ILE A 94 -2.63 12.98 16.91
N GLY A 95 -2.93 11.79 16.38
CA GLY A 95 -3.16 10.58 17.17
C GLY A 95 -2.01 9.58 16.99
N VAL A 96 -1.43 9.10 18.09
CA VAL A 96 -0.44 8.03 18.10
C VAL A 96 -0.85 6.95 19.07
N THR A 97 -0.95 5.71 18.60
CA THR A 97 -1.26 4.54 19.43
C THR A 97 -0.21 3.46 19.28
N ASP A 98 -0.11 2.56 20.27
CA ASP A 98 0.53 1.26 20.05
C ASP A 98 -0.44 0.27 19.38
N LEU A 99 0.06 -0.90 18.97
CA LEU A 99 -0.77 -1.94 18.34
C LEU A 99 -1.82 -2.58 19.28
N LYS A 100 -1.78 -2.28 20.59
CA LYS A 100 -2.78 -2.72 21.57
C LYS A 100 -3.89 -1.69 21.74
N GLY A 101 -3.78 -0.53 21.07
CA GLY A 101 -4.72 0.58 21.16
C GLY A 101 -4.48 1.49 22.36
N ASN A 102 -3.34 1.39 23.05
CA ASN A 102 -2.99 2.38 24.08
C ASN A 102 -2.60 3.68 23.39
N VAL A 103 -3.22 4.78 23.80
CA VAL A 103 -2.90 6.13 23.32
C VAL A 103 -1.55 6.55 23.91
N LEU A 104 -0.60 6.87 23.02
CA LEU A 104 0.73 7.37 23.37
C LEU A 104 0.82 8.88 23.26
N LEU A 105 0.05 9.45 22.33
CA LEU A 105 -0.14 10.89 22.12
C LEU A 105 -1.49 11.09 21.45
N GLU A 106 -2.26 12.06 21.94
CA GLU A 106 -3.46 12.56 21.28
C GLU A 106 -3.49 14.06 21.57
N GLN A 107 -3.36 14.88 20.53
CA GLN A 107 -3.19 16.32 20.71
C GLN A 107 -3.72 17.08 19.51
N ARG A 108 -4.59 18.06 19.78
CA ARG A 108 -4.98 19.08 18.82
C ARG A 108 -3.93 20.18 18.76
N LEU A 109 -3.81 20.82 17.60
CA LEU A 109 -2.80 21.82 17.37
C LEU A 109 -3.42 23.08 16.79
N ARG A 110 -2.91 24.23 17.23
CA ARG A 110 -3.23 25.51 16.61
C ARG A 110 -2.39 25.70 15.34
N PRO A 111 -3.00 25.73 14.13
CA PRO A 111 -2.29 26.02 12.89
C PRO A 111 -2.00 27.51 12.74
N SER A 112 -1.14 27.89 11.79
CA SER A 112 -0.93 29.29 11.39
C SER A 112 -1.78 29.72 10.18
N VAL A 113 -2.55 28.79 9.62
CA VAL A 113 -3.49 28.98 8.49
C VAL A 113 -4.90 28.54 8.91
N PRO A 114 -5.96 29.10 8.30
CA PRO A 114 -7.33 28.70 8.64
C PRO A 114 -7.64 27.28 8.15
N VAL A 115 -8.43 26.53 8.93
CA VAL A 115 -9.02 25.26 8.50
C VAL A 115 -9.99 25.50 7.35
N ASN A 116 -9.86 24.77 6.24
CA ASN A 116 -10.79 24.82 5.12
C ASN A 116 -12.20 24.35 5.59
N PRO A 117 -13.27 25.10 5.30
CA PRO A 117 -14.64 24.71 5.68
C PRO A 117 -15.06 23.32 5.19
N GLU A 118 -14.59 22.87 4.02
CA GLU A 118 -14.91 21.53 3.50
C GLU A 118 -14.27 20.44 4.36
N THR A 119 -12.99 20.60 4.74
CA THR A 119 -12.27 19.68 5.63
C THR A 119 -12.90 19.67 7.02
N SER A 120 -13.22 20.86 7.56
CA SER A 120 -13.96 21.02 8.83
C SER A 120 -15.29 20.27 8.83
N ASN A 121 -16.03 20.25 7.71
CA ASN A 121 -17.28 19.49 7.61
C ASN A 121 -17.07 17.96 7.61
N VAL A 122 -15.87 17.49 7.26
CA VAL A 122 -15.52 16.05 7.24
C VAL A 122 -15.15 15.55 8.63
N HIS A 123 -14.16 16.16 9.27
CA HIS A 123 -13.66 15.71 10.59
C HIS A 123 -14.32 16.42 11.78
N GLY A 124 -15.02 17.54 11.56
CA GLY A 124 -15.78 18.24 12.59
C GLY A 124 -14.96 19.15 13.51
N ILE A 125 -13.75 19.57 13.11
CA ILE A 125 -12.86 20.43 13.91
C ILE A 125 -12.83 21.82 13.28
N CYS A 126 -13.20 22.84 14.05
CA CYS A 126 -13.21 24.21 13.56
C CYS A 126 -12.11 25.08 14.18
N ASN A 127 -11.81 26.23 13.55
CA ASN A 127 -10.77 27.16 14.01
C ASN A 127 -10.93 27.61 15.48
N VAL A 128 -12.17 27.70 15.98
CA VAL A 128 -12.45 28.15 17.35
C VAL A 128 -12.00 27.11 18.39
N GLU A 129 -12.09 25.83 18.07
CA GLU A 129 -11.61 24.76 18.96
C GLU A 129 -10.09 24.73 19.08
N LEU A 130 -9.38 25.31 18.11
CA LEU A 130 -7.91 25.26 18.02
C LEU A 130 -7.25 26.52 18.57
N GLU A 131 -8.01 27.56 18.93
CA GLU A 131 -7.46 28.89 19.29
C GLU A 131 -6.49 28.84 20.49
N HIS A 132 -6.77 27.93 21.44
CA HIS A 132 -6.03 27.78 22.69
C HIS A 132 -5.18 26.50 22.75
N GLU A 133 -5.17 25.72 21.67
CA GLU A 133 -4.35 24.52 21.57
C GLU A 133 -2.86 24.89 21.38
N PRO A 134 -1.92 24.02 21.78
CA PRO A 134 -0.50 24.24 21.55
C PRO A 134 -0.20 24.26 20.05
N CYS A 135 0.85 24.98 19.65
CA CYS A 135 1.35 24.89 18.28
C CYS A 135 2.31 23.70 18.11
N PHE A 136 2.68 23.40 16.85
CA PHE A 136 3.56 22.27 16.55
C PHE A 136 4.90 22.31 17.29
N LEU A 137 5.50 23.50 17.43
CA LEU A 137 6.77 23.69 18.15
C LEU A 137 6.69 23.21 19.62
N GLU A 138 5.53 23.38 20.26
CA GLU A 138 5.35 23.01 21.67
C GLU A 138 5.20 21.50 21.85
N ILE A 139 4.62 20.80 20.88
CA ILE A 139 4.35 19.35 20.95
C ILE A 139 5.45 18.50 20.32
N GLU A 140 6.31 19.10 19.49
CA GLU A 140 7.36 18.40 18.74
C GLU A 140 8.25 17.50 19.63
N PRO A 141 8.70 17.93 20.83
CA PRO A 141 9.51 17.06 21.69
C PRO A 141 8.78 15.77 22.11
N GLN A 142 7.49 15.86 22.41
CA GLN A 142 6.67 14.70 22.79
C GLN A 142 6.41 13.80 21.58
N LEU A 143 6.17 14.38 20.41
CA LEU A 143 6.01 13.64 19.16
C LEU A 143 7.28 12.85 18.81
N LYS A 144 8.45 13.49 18.89
CA LYS A 144 9.76 12.84 18.72
C LYS A 144 9.92 11.66 19.66
N GLN A 145 9.53 11.81 20.93
CA GLN A 145 9.64 10.75 21.93
C GLN A 145 8.80 9.51 21.58
N VAL A 146 7.62 9.69 20.98
CA VAL A 146 6.74 8.57 20.64
C VAL A 146 7.05 7.93 19.28
N LEU A 147 7.68 8.65 18.35
CA LEU A 147 7.96 8.18 16.98
C LEU A 147 9.40 7.70 16.74
N ILE A 148 10.41 8.40 17.29
CA ILE A 148 11.82 8.08 16.99
C ILE A 148 12.19 6.70 17.53
N GLY A 149 12.87 5.91 16.69
CA GLY A 149 13.31 4.55 17.02
C GLY A 149 12.22 3.48 16.88
N LYS A 150 11.01 3.85 16.42
CA LYS A 150 9.90 2.93 16.17
C LYS A 150 9.63 2.77 14.67
N THR A 151 8.90 1.71 14.32
CA THR A 151 8.25 1.62 13.01
C THR A 151 6.89 2.30 13.12
N VAL A 152 6.65 3.33 12.31
CA VAL A 152 5.44 4.13 12.32
C VAL A 152 4.54 3.67 11.17
N LEU A 153 3.42 3.03 11.51
CA LEU A 153 2.39 2.66 10.57
C LEU A 153 1.51 3.87 10.31
N ILE A 154 1.33 4.21 9.05
CA ILE A 154 0.49 5.32 8.62
C ILE A 154 -0.37 4.81 7.47
N PHE A 155 -1.67 5.15 7.46
CA PHE A 155 -2.52 4.71 6.37
C PHE A 155 -2.00 5.23 5.03
N ASN A 156 -1.79 6.53 4.88
CA ASN A 156 -1.17 7.15 3.71
C ASN A 156 0.16 7.82 4.07
N ALA A 157 1.21 7.02 4.29
CA ALA A 157 2.49 7.50 4.80
C ALA A 157 3.09 8.68 4.04
N GLU A 158 2.94 8.75 2.71
CA GLU A 158 3.46 9.86 1.90
C GLU A 158 2.74 11.18 2.24
N PHE A 159 1.42 11.13 2.38
CA PHE A 159 0.59 12.29 2.71
C PHE A 159 0.92 12.84 4.10
N ASP A 160 0.85 12.00 5.14
CA ASP A 160 1.11 12.45 6.52
C ASP A 160 2.56 12.90 6.73
N THR A 161 3.53 12.23 6.10
CA THR A 161 4.95 12.63 6.20
C THR A 161 5.17 14.00 5.55
N ARG A 162 4.50 14.28 4.42
CA ARG A 162 4.53 15.60 3.77
C ARG A 162 3.91 16.67 4.68
N LEU A 163 2.74 16.40 5.26
CA LEU A 163 2.03 17.28 6.19
C LEU A 163 2.84 17.57 7.46
N LEU A 164 3.53 16.56 8.02
CA LEU A 164 4.46 16.75 9.14
C LEU A 164 5.59 17.72 8.79
N ASN A 165 6.19 17.58 7.59
CA ASN A 165 7.23 18.49 7.12
C ASN A 165 6.70 19.91 6.89
N GLN A 166 5.53 20.06 6.26
CA GLN A 166 4.89 21.36 6.03
C GLN A 166 4.59 22.07 7.34
N THR A 167 3.99 21.34 8.30
CA THR A 167 3.67 21.87 9.63
C THR A 167 4.94 22.27 10.39
N ALA A 168 5.96 21.41 10.42
CA ALA A 168 7.25 21.74 11.04
C ALA A 168 7.88 23.01 10.44
N ASN A 169 7.88 23.13 9.11
CA ASN A 169 8.43 24.29 8.42
C ASN A 169 7.63 25.58 8.71
N ALA A 170 6.30 25.49 8.82
CA ALA A 170 5.44 26.64 9.14
C ALA A 170 5.74 27.25 10.52
N PHE A 171 6.28 26.45 11.45
CA PHE A 171 6.71 26.89 12.78
C PHE A 171 8.23 26.98 12.95
N GLY A 172 9.01 26.88 11.87
CA GLY A 172 10.47 26.99 11.91
C GLY A 172 11.17 25.86 12.68
N CYS A 173 10.55 24.69 12.78
CA CYS A 173 11.11 23.52 13.46
C CYS A 173 12.08 22.75 12.54
N ASP A 174 13.08 22.10 13.12
CA ASP A 174 13.93 21.17 12.39
C ASP A 174 13.14 19.91 12.00
N SER A 175 13.07 19.64 10.70
CA SER A 175 12.33 18.51 10.13
C SER A 175 13.21 17.32 9.76
N ALA A 176 14.54 17.38 9.98
CA ALA A 176 15.46 16.31 9.59
C ALA A 176 15.14 14.95 10.24
N TRP A 177 14.60 14.98 11.46
CA TRP A 177 14.18 13.77 12.17
C TRP A 177 13.00 13.06 11.49
N ILE A 178 12.12 13.79 10.79
CA ILE A 178 10.96 13.21 10.09
C ILE A 178 11.46 12.31 8.96
N ALA A 179 12.50 12.70 8.23
CA ALA A 179 13.11 11.86 7.19
C ALA A 179 13.83 10.63 7.77
N ALA A 180 14.15 10.62 9.07
CA ALA A 180 14.86 9.55 9.74
C ALA A 180 13.92 8.52 10.39
N ILE A 181 12.63 8.82 10.57
CA ILE A 181 11.68 7.82 11.11
C ILE A 181 11.39 6.76 10.06
N LYS A 182 11.25 5.51 10.52
CA LYS A 182 10.86 4.41 9.66
C LYS A 182 9.34 4.39 9.51
N THR A 183 8.83 4.76 8.35
CA THR A 183 7.39 4.69 8.04
C THR A 183 7.06 3.45 7.21
N GLU A 184 5.86 2.90 7.43
CA GLU A 184 5.29 1.86 6.58
C GLU A 184 3.87 2.28 6.16
N CYS A 185 3.60 2.24 4.86
CA CYS A 185 2.31 2.64 4.29
C CYS A 185 1.30 1.49 4.36
N VAL A 186 0.33 1.59 5.26
CA VAL A 186 -0.68 0.55 5.49
C VAL A 186 -1.66 0.46 4.32
N MET A 187 -1.92 1.55 3.60
CA MET A 187 -2.76 1.56 2.41
C MET A 187 -2.27 0.58 1.34
N TYR A 188 -0.98 0.60 1.00
CA TYR A 188 -0.42 -0.32 0.02
C TYR A 188 -0.38 -1.77 0.52
N LEU A 189 -0.06 -1.96 1.81
CA LEU A 189 -0.08 -3.27 2.44
C LEU A 189 -1.50 -3.88 2.39
N ALA A 190 -2.52 -3.07 2.71
CA ALA A 190 -3.91 -3.46 2.63
C ALA A 190 -4.35 -3.76 1.19
N ALA A 191 -3.96 -2.92 0.22
CA ALA A 191 -4.26 -3.15 -1.20
C ALA A 191 -3.65 -4.46 -1.72
N ASP A 192 -2.45 -4.82 -1.28
CA ASP A 192 -1.78 -6.06 -1.68
C ASP A 192 -2.42 -7.32 -1.07
N ILE A 193 -3.04 -7.18 0.10
CA ILE A 193 -3.68 -8.28 0.82
C ILE A 193 -5.15 -8.46 0.40
N LEU A 194 -5.89 -7.36 0.33
CA LEU A 194 -7.34 -7.33 0.17
C LEU A 194 -7.76 -7.03 -1.27
N GLY A 195 -6.86 -6.47 -2.08
CA GLY A 195 -7.15 -5.89 -3.39
C GLY A 195 -7.38 -4.37 -3.32
N PRO A 196 -7.45 -3.69 -4.47
CA PRO A 196 -7.55 -2.23 -4.54
C PRO A 196 -8.93 -1.69 -4.12
N THR A 197 -9.92 -2.55 -3.95
CA THR A 197 -11.30 -2.17 -3.60
C THR A 197 -11.87 -3.04 -2.49
N ASN A 198 -12.74 -2.46 -1.67
CA ASN A 198 -13.53 -3.15 -0.66
C ASN A 198 -15.00 -2.69 -0.72
N ARG A 199 -15.84 -3.14 0.22
CA ARG A 199 -17.27 -2.77 0.28
C ARG A 199 -17.54 -1.28 0.55
N TYR A 200 -16.53 -0.51 0.94
CA TYR A 200 -16.61 0.91 1.26
C TYR A 200 -15.97 1.81 0.19
N GLY A 201 -15.34 1.24 -0.84
CA GLY A 201 -14.70 2.01 -1.92
C GLY A 201 -13.34 1.46 -2.33
N THR A 202 -12.49 2.32 -2.90
CA THR A 202 -11.09 2.03 -3.20
C THR A 202 -10.25 2.12 -1.92
N ILE A 203 -9.41 1.11 -1.67
CA ILE A 203 -8.47 1.10 -0.52
C ILE A 203 -7.28 2.01 -0.81
N SER A 204 -6.77 1.96 -2.04
CA SER A 204 -5.77 2.89 -2.56
C SER A 204 -6.51 3.94 -3.40
N LEU A 205 -6.68 5.13 -2.86
CA LEU A 205 -7.05 6.31 -3.65
C LEU A 205 -5.76 6.96 -4.17
#